data_AF-A0A960YJZ9-F1
#
_entry.id   AF-A0A960YJZ9-F1
#
_cell.length_a   1.000
_cell.length_b   1.000
_cell.length_c   1.000
_cell.angle_alpha   90.00
_cell.angle_beta   90.00
_cell.angle_gamma   90.00
#
_symmetry.space_group_name_H-M   'P 1'
#
loop_
_entity.id
_entity.type
_entity.pdbx_description
1 polymer ?
#
loop_
_entity_poly.entity_id
_entity_poly.type
_entity_poly.pdbx_seq_one_letter_code
_entity_poly.pdbx_strand_id
1 'polypeptide(L)'
;MRALASRLLYSYVLFGVFFGLCFLIVVYNAALFLATRDPGFGFYALYTSFGALTSAIMEGFAFPLLWPHWPQWNNVSLVNVGPVAFILAAQFVKAYLRLDKANSYFRWRGLTAYQALTFAVWASQTFLDYSLFAFITAGLWQVFAVLVFAISIYSSLHRERPAYFLLLAWTAFLISSSVTTTRYMGITPESTFTHYAFFIGAGLEYTLLSVGLADRFNSMRKEREEAKAELLEDREIALENQKKLTHSYARFVPEEFLHLLHKDSVLDLQLGEAVERELTILFADIRS
;
A
#
# COMPACT_ATOMS: atom_id res chain seq x y z
N MET A 1 -14.27 -21.37 -40.33
CA MET A 1 -14.40 -19.95 -39.92
C MET A 1 -15.14 -19.76 -38.59
N ARG A 2 -16.34 -20.30 -38.37
CA ARG A 2 -17.08 -20.12 -37.08
C ARG A 2 -16.35 -20.64 -35.83
N ALA A 3 -15.71 -21.80 -35.89
CA ALA A 3 -14.93 -22.36 -34.78
C ALA A 3 -13.66 -21.55 -34.43
N LEU A 4 -13.08 -20.87 -35.43
CA LEU A 4 -11.92 -20.00 -35.23
C LEU A 4 -12.36 -18.67 -34.59
N ALA A 5 -13.49 -18.13 -35.06
CA ALA A 5 -14.10 -16.92 -34.51
C ALA A 5 -14.55 -17.12 -33.05
N SER A 6 -15.15 -18.27 -32.71
CA SER A 6 -15.51 -18.58 -31.33
C SER A 6 -14.26 -18.72 -30.44
N ARG A 7 -13.20 -19.39 -30.91
CA ARG A 7 -11.94 -19.52 -30.15
C ARG A 7 -11.29 -18.16 -29.90
N LEU A 8 -11.26 -17.29 -30.91
CA LEU A 8 -10.77 -15.91 -30.77
C LEU A 8 -11.60 -15.11 -29.77
N LEU A 9 -12.94 -15.21 -29.84
CA LEU A 9 -13.83 -14.55 -28.90
C LEU A 9 -13.54 -14.96 -27.45
N TYR A 10 -13.36 -16.27 -27.20
CA TYR A 10 -12.99 -16.77 -25.86
C TYR A 10 -11.64 -16.19 -25.39
N SER A 11 -10.63 -16.12 -26.27
CA SER A 11 -9.35 -15.48 -25.95
C SER A 11 -9.54 -14.02 -25.53
N TYR A 12 -10.25 -13.23 -26.35
CA TYR A 12 -10.46 -11.81 -26.06
C TYR A 12 -11.23 -11.57 -24.77
N VAL A 13 -12.22 -12.41 -24.46
CA VAL A 13 -12.95 -12.32 -23.18
C VAL A 13 -12.02 -12.60 -22.01
N LEU A 14 -11.17 -13.63 -22.07
CA LEU A 14 -10.23 -13.95 -20.99
C LEU A 14 -9.20 -12.84 -20.77
N PHE A 15 -8.63 -12.29 -21.85
CA PHE A 15 -7.73 -11.14 -21.76
C PHE A 15 -8.46 -9.89 -21.24
N GLY A 16 -9.68 -9.64 -21.68
CA GLY A 16 -10.51 -8.54 -21.19
C GLY A 16 -10.79 -8.63 -19.69
N VAL A 17 -11.09 -9.82 -19.18
CA VAL A 17 -11.24 -10.07 -17.73
C VAL A 17 -9.94 -9.80 -16.99
N PHE A 18 -8.80 -10.30 -17.48
CA PHE A 18 -7.49 -10.08 -16.86
C PHE A 18 -7.11 -8.60 -16.80
N PHE A 19 -7.17 -7.89 -17.92
CA PHE A 19 -6.80 -6.46 -17.97
C PHE A 19 -7.83 -5.59 -17.23
N GLY A 20 -9.11 -5.95 -17.26
CA GLY A 20 -10.16 -5.29 -16.47
C GLY A 20 -9.93 -5.44 -14.96
N LEU A 21 -9.55 -6.64 -14.52
CA LEU A 21 -9.16 -6.90 -13.12
C LEU A 21 -7.94 -6.07 -12.73
N CYS A 22 -6.89 -6.05 -13.56
CA CYS A 22 -5.71 -5.21 -13.32
C CYS A 22 -6.08 -3.73 -13.22
N PHE A 23 -6.93 -3.23 -14.12
CA PHE A 23 -7.39 -1.85 -14.10
C PHE A 23 -8.13 -1.49 -12.80
N LEU A 24 -9.07 -2.33 -12.36
CA LEU A 24 -9.78 -2.13 -11.10
C LEU A 24 -8.82 -2.11 -9.90
N ILE A 25 -7.85 -3.04 -9.88
CA ILE A 25 -6.83 -3.10 -8.84
C ILE A 25 -6.00 -1.81 -8.81
N VAL A 26 -5.57 -1.32 -9.98
CA VAL A 26 -4.78 -0.08 -10.10
C VAL A 26 -5.57 1.12 -9.59
N VAL A 27 -6.81 1.31 -10.06
CA VAL A 27 -7.65 2.45 -9.66
C VAL A 27 -7.95 2.41 -8.16
N TYR A 28 -8.33 1.23 -7.64
CA TYR A 28 -8.60 1.04 -6.21
C TYR A 28 -7.38 1.36 -5.35
N ASN A 29 -6.22 0.81 -5.68
CA ASN A 29 -5.01 1.02 -4.90
C ASN A 29 -4.43 2.43 -5.07
N ALA A 30 -4.59 3.07 -6.23
CA ALA A 30 -4.26 4.49 -6.40
C ALA A 30 -5.14 5.39 -5.51
N ALA A 31 -6.45 5.12 -5.44
CA ALA A 31 -7.35 5.84 -4.53
C ALA A 31 -6.96 5.63 -3.06
N LEU A 32 -6.63 4.39 -2.65
CA LEU A 32 -6.13 4.12 -1.31
C LEU A 32 -4.80 4.81 -1.02
N PHE A 33 -3.89 4.88 -1.99
CA PHE A 33 -2.65 5.64 -1.85
C PHE A 33 -2.93 7.12 -1.59
N LEU A 34 -3.85 7.75 -2.34
CA LEU A 34 -4.22 9.15 -2.10
C LEU A 34 -4.89 9.36 -0.73
N ALA A 35 -5.71 8.41 -0.28
CA ALA A 35 -6.41 8.49 1.00
C ALA A 35 -5.51 8.23 2.22
N THR A 36 -4.57 7.29 2.11
CA THR A 36 -3.72 6.83 3.24
C THR A 36 -2.32 7.42 3.22
N ARG A 37 -1.84 7.87 2.04
CA ARG A 37 -0.44 8.22 1.76
C ARG A 37 0.58 7.13 2.10
N ASP A 38 0.12 5.88 2.23
CA ASP A 38 1.01 4.74 2.50
C ASP A 38 1.63 4.26 1.18
N PRO A 39 2.98 4.31 1.04
CA PRO A 39 3.67 4.01 -0.21
C PRO A 39 3.45 2.58 -0.71
N GLY A 40 3.04 1.64 0.16
CA GLY A 40 2.72 0.28 -0.23
C GLY A 40 1.64 0.20 -1.31
N PHE A 41 0.57 1.00 -1.18
CA PHE A 41 -0.51 1.02 -2.18
C PHE A 41 -0.07 1.68 -3.48
N GLY A 42 0.74 2.74 -3.41
CA GLY A 42 1.25 3.45 -4.59
C GLY A 42 2.19 2.58 -5.42
N PHE A 43 3.17 1.93 -4.78
CA PHE A 43 4.06 1.01 -5.49
C PHE A 43 3.33 -0.21 -6.04
N TYR A 44 2.30 -0.69 -5.34
CA TYR A 44 1.49 -1.79 -5.84
C TYR A 44 0.70 -1.40 -7.10
N ALA A 45 0.03 -0.23 -7.10
CA ALA A 45 -0.67 0.28 -8.27
C ALA A 45 0.29 0.45 -9.48
N LEU A 46 1.50 0.99 -9.25
CA LEU A 46 2.51 1.13 -10.30
C LEU A 46 3.02 -0.22 -10.80
N TYR A 47 3.33 -1.15 -9.90
CA TYR A 47 3.76 -2.51 -10.24
C TYR A 47 2.71 -3.25 -11.05
N THR A 48 1.44 -3.24 -10.63
CA THR A 48 0.35 -3.88 -11.39
C THR A 48 0.15 -3.21 -12.76
N SER A 49 0.27 -1.88 -12.84
CA SER A 49 0.16 -1.16 -14.12
C SER A 49 1.24 -1.55 -15.11
N PHE A 50 2.51 -1.54 -14.67
CA PHE A 50 3.65 -1.90 -15.53
C PHE A 50 3.71 -3.40 -15.81
N GLY A 51 3.25 -4.24 -14.88
CA GLY A 51 3.09 -5.68 -15.08
C GLY A 51 2.05 -5.99 -16.15
N ALA A 52 0.86 -5.39 -16.05
CA ALA A 52 -0.18 -5.49 -17.07
C ALA A 52 0.30 -4.96 -18.43
N LEU A 53 1.02 -3.82 -18.45
CA LEU A 53 1.60 -3.30 -19.69
C LEU A 53 2.62 -4.27 -20.30
N THR A 54 3.46 -4.90 -19.47
CA THR A 54 4.41 -5.94 -19.91
C THR A 54 3.68 -7.12 -20.53
N SER A 55 2.61 -7.61 -19.89
CA SER A 55 1.77 -8.69 -20.46
C SER A 55 1.10 -8.27 -21.77
N ALA A 56 0.61 -7.04 -21.88
CA ALA A 56 0.03 -6.51 -23.11
C ALA A 56 1.06 -6.39 -24.25
N ILE A 57 2.31 -6.06 -23.94
CA ILE A 57 3.41 -6.05 -24.92
C ILE A 57 3.72 -7.47 -25.39
N MET A 58 3.83 -8.43 -24.47
CA MET A 58 4.17 -9.82 -24.80
C MET A 58 3.12 -10.50 -25.68
N GLU A 59 1.83 -10.24 -25.44
CA GLU A 59 0.73 -10.77 -26.27
C GLU A 59 0.46 -9.92 -27.53
N GLY A 60 1.17 -8.80 -27.70
CA GLY A 60 1.03 -7.93 -28.86
C GLY A 60 -0.20 -7.00 -28.85
N PHE A 61 -0.94 -6.93 -27.74
CA PHE A 61 -2.07 -6.00 -27.59
C PHE A 61 -1.63 -4.53 -27.46
N ALA A 62 -0.44 -4.28 -26.91
CA ALA A 62 0.04 -2.92 -26.67
C ALA A 62 0.26 -2.12 -27.96
N PHE A 63 0.76 -2.77 -29.02
CA PHE A 63 1.06 -2.10 -30.29
C PHE A 63 -0.14 -1.42 -30.95
N PRO A 64 -1.24 -2.15 -31.29
CA PRO A 64 -2.40 -1.52 -31.93
C PRO A 64 -3.17 -0.58 -31.01
N LEU A 65 -3.12 -0.77 -29.69
CA LEU A 65 -3.93 -0.01 -28.74
C LEU A 65 -3.27 1.30 -28.27
N LEU A 66 -1.96 1.26 -27.98
CA LEU A 66 -1.29 2.36 -27.28
C LEU A 66 -0.39 3.20 -28.19
N TRP A 67 0.28 2.58 -29.16
CA TRP A 67 1.23 3.26 -30.05
C TRP A 67 1.23 2.70 -31.48
N PRO A 68 0.07 2.67 -32.16
CA PRO A 68 -0.07 2.06 -33.49
C PRO A 68 0.84 2.71 -34.55
N HIS A 69 1.21 3.96 -34.35
CA HIS A 69 2.02 4.73 -35.29
C HIS A 69 3.53 4.66 -35.01
N TRP A 70 3.98 4.02 -33.93
CA TRP A 70 5.40 3.98 -33.53
C TRP A 70 5.96 2.55 -33.45
N PRO A 71 6.22 1.89 -34.62
CA PRO A 71 6.79 0.54 -34.65
C PRO A 71 8.18 0.45 -34.02
N GLN A 72 8.99 1.51 -34.11
CA GLN A 72 10.34 1.52 -33.55
C GLN A 72 10.30 1.38 -32.02
N TRP A 73 9.35 2.06 -31.36
CA TRP A 73 9.14 1.93 -29.92
C TRP A 73 8.67 0.53 -29.55
N ASN A 74 7.76 -0.07 -30.35
CA ASN A 74 7.25 -1.40 -30.08
C ASN A 74 8.38 -2.45 -29.96
N ASN A 75 9.35 -2.40 -30.85
CA ASN A 75 10.49 -3.34 -30.89
C ASN A 75 11.37 -3.28 -29.64
N VAL A 76 11.43 -2.12 -28.96
CA VAL A 76 12.22 -1.92 -27.75
C VAL A 76 11.37 -1.80 -26.48
N SER A 77 10.04 -1.87 -26.60
CA SER A 77 9.13 -1.58 -25.48
C SER A 77 9.28 -2.61 -24.36
N LEU A 78 9.38 -3.90 -24.67
CA LEU A 78 9.49 -4.97 -23.66
C LEU A 78 10.76 -4.82 -22.81
N VAL A 79 11.89 -4.53 -23.45
CA VAL A 79 13.19 -4.36 -22.79
C VAL A 79 13.29 -3.09 -21.94
N ASN A 80 12.37 -2.13 -22.13
CA ASN A 80 12.31 -0.90 -21.34
C ASN A 80 11.23 -0.96 -20.24
N VAL A 81 10.03 -1.44 -20.56
CA VAL A 81 8.90 -1.52 -19.62
C VAL A 81 9.10 -2.64 -18.60
N GLY A 82 9.61 -3.80 -19.04
CA GLY A 82 9.83 -4.96 -18.17
C GLY A 82 10.71 -4.65 -16.95
N PRO A 83 11.96 -4.16 -17.13
CA PRO A 83 12.83 -3.81 -16.01
C PRO A 83 12.22 -2.81 -15.03
N VAL A 84 11.48 -1.81 -15.53
CA VAL A 84 10.77 -0.84 -14.67
C VAL A 84 9.71 -1.55 -13.82
N ALA A 85 8.95 -2.48 -14.40
CA ALA A 85 7.96 -3.29 -13.68
C ALA A 85 8.60 -4.06 -12.51
N PHE A 86 9.76 -4.68 -12.74
CA PHE A 86 10.49 -5.44 -11.71
C PHE A 86 11.13 -4.55 -10.63
N ILE A 87 11.64 -3.37 -11.00
CA ILE A 87 12.14 -2.39 -10.03
C ILE A 87 10.99 -1.93 -9.11
N LEU A 88 9.82 -1.65 -9.68
CA LEU A 88 8.60 -1.29 -8.94
C LEU A 88 8.11 -2.45 -8.07
N ALA A 89 8.13 -3.69 -8.57
CA ALA A 89 7.80 -4.90 -7.82
C ALA A 89 8.72 -5.04 -6.58
N ALA A 90 10.02 -4.83 -6.75
CA ALA A 90 10.98 -4.86 -5.65
C ALA A 90 10.73 -3.75 -4.62
N GLN A 91 10.37 -2.54 -5.04
CA GLN A 91 9.95 -1.47 -4.11
C GLN A 91 8.65 -1.82 -3.39
N PHE A 92 7.68 -2.39 -4.12
CA PHE A 92 6.44 -2.86 -3.55
C PHE A 92 6.69 -3.88 -2.43
N VAL A 93 7.52 -4.91 -2.67
CA VAL A 93 7.82 -5.94 -1.65
C VAL A 93 8.45 -5.31 -0.40
N LYS A 94 9.38 -4.35 -0.56
CA LYS A 94 9.97 -3.61 0.57
C LYS A 94 8.93 -2.84 1.37
N ALA A 95 8.04 -2.11 0.70
CA ALA A 95 6.99 -1.31 1.34
C ALA A 95 5.87 -2.18 1.93
N TYR A 96 5.58 -3.32 1.30
CA TYR A 96 4.56 -4.27 1.72
C TYR A 96 4.96 -4.98 3.02
N LEU A 97 6.19 -5.48 3.10
CA LEU A 97 6.74 -6.13 4.31
C LEU A 97 7.38 -5.16 5.31
N ARG A 98 7.45 -3.85 5.02
CA ARG A 98 8.11 -2.83 5.86
C ARG A 98 9.55 -3.21 6.23
N LEU A 99 10.34 -3.53 5.20
CA LEU A 99 11.72 -4.02 5.34
C LEU A 99 12.74 -2.93 5.72
N ASP A 100 12.31 -1.69 5.86
CA ASP A 100 13.07 -0.53 6.33
C ASP A 100 13.37 -0.57 7.84
N LYS A 101 12.77 -1.50 8.58
CA LYS A 101 13.02 -1.70 10.01
C LYS A 101 14.31 -2.50 10.28
N ALA A 102 14.96 -2.23 11.42
CA ALA A 102 16.29 -2.74 11.78
C ALA A 102 16.48 -4.27 11.63
N ASN A 103 15.45 -5.08 11.90
CA ASN A 103 15.51 -6.55 11.81
C ASN A 103 15.44 -7.12 10.38
N SER A 104 15.31 -6.27 9.35
CA SER A 104 15.08 -6.68 7.96
C SER A 104 16.25 -6.36 7.02
N TYR A 105 17.41 -5.99 7.56
CA TYR A 105 18.55 -5.47 6.80
C TYR A 105 18.98 -6.36 5.62
N PHE A 106 19.10 -7.68 5.82
CA PHE A 106 19.54 -8.59 4.76
C PHE A 106 18.52 -8.67 3.60
N ARG A 107 17.22 -8.76 3.92
CA ARG A 107 16.13 -8.79 2.92
C ARG A 107 16.07 -7.48 2.13
N TRP A 108 16.17 -6.36 2.83
CA TRP A 108 16.20 -5.03 2.23
C TRP A 108 17.38 -4.88 1.27
N ARG A 109 18.58 -5.26 1.72
CA ARG A 109 19.82 -5.17 0.93
C ARG A 109 19.79 -6.11 -0.28
N GLY A 110 19.23 -7.30 -0.16
CA GLY A 110 19.02 -8.22 -1.28
C GLY A 110 18.16 -7.61 -2.39
N LEU A 111 17.01 -7.03 -2.03
CA LEU A 111 16.14 -6.35 -3.00
C LEU A 111 16.76 -5.06 -3.55
N THR A 112 17.52 -4.29 -2.76
CA THR A 112 18.28 -3.12 -3.24
C THR A 112 19.37 -3.52 -4.23
N ALA A 113 20.13 -4.59 -3.93
CA ALA A 113 21.14 -5.13 -4.82
C ALA A 113 20.53 -5.62 -6.14
N TYR A 114 19.39 -6.31 -6.08
CA TYR A 114 18.64 -6.72 -7.27
C TYR A 114 18.22 -5.52 -8.13
N GLN A 115 17.71 -4.45 -7.52
CA GLN A 115 17.31 -3.23 -8.25
C GLN A 115 18.51 -2.53 -8.89
N ALA A 116 19.62 -2.40 -8.15
CA ALA A 116 20.84 -1.81 -8.68
C ALA A 116 21.39 -2.62 -9.86
N LEU A 117 21.37 -3.95 -9.76
CA LEU A 117 21.78 -4.84 -10.84
C LEU A 117 20.85 -4.72 -12.06
N THR A 118 19.53 -4.71 -11.84
CA THR A 118 18.53 -4.56 -12.90
C THR A 118 18.69 -3.23 -13.62
N PHE A 119 18.91 -2.15 -12.87
CA PHE A 119 19.18 -0.83 -13.43
C PHE A 119 20.50 -0.78 -14.21
N ALA A 120 21.57 -1.39 -13.68
CA ALA A 120 22.87 -1.45 -14.34
C ALA A 120 22.80 -2.22 -15.67
N VAL A 121 22.08 -3.35 -15.69
CA VAL A 121 21.84 -4.11 -16.93
C VAL A 121 20.99 -3.29 -17.89
N TRP A 122 19.92 -2.65 -17.43
CA TRP A 122 19.09 -1.79 -18.30
C TRP A 122 19.89 -0.62 -18.90
N ALA A 123 20.79 -0.01 -18.13
CA ALA A 123 21.67 1.06 -18.61
C ALA A 123 22.71 0.57 -19.64
N SER A 124 23.05 -0.73 -19.64
CA SER A 124 24.00 -1.30 -20.60
C SER A 124 23.37 -1.70 -21.94
N GLN A 125 22.06 -1.44 -22.15
CA GLN A 125 21.34 -1.84 -23.37
C GLN A 125 21.96 -1.30 -24.67
N THR A 126 22.65 -0.16 -24.63
CA THR A 126 23.29 0.43 -25.82
C THR A 126 24.62 -0.23 -26.19
N PHE A 127 25.21 -1.01 -25.28
CA PHE A 127 26.53 -1.62 -25.45
C PHE A 127 26.48 -3.13 -25.71
N LEU A 128 25.35 -3.77 -25.42
CA LEU A 128 25.16 -5.21 -25.57
C LEU A 128 24.37 -5.54 -26.83
N ASP A 129 24.69 -6.68 -27.45
CA ASP A 129 23.82 -7.27 -28.46
C ASP A 129 22.42 -7.57 -27.87
N TYR A 130 21.37 -7.37 -28.67
CA TYR A 130 19.99 -7.52 -28.24
C TYR A 130 19.70 -8.93 -27.67
N SER A 131 20.28 -9.97 -28.27
CA SER A 131 20.04 -11.36 -27.87
C SER A 131 20.65 -11.64 -26.51
N LEU A 132 21.88 -11.15 -26.28
CA LEU A 132 22.56 -11.27 -25.00
C LEU A 132 21.84 -10.46 -23.91
N PHE A 133 21.43 -9.22 -24.23
CA PHE A 133 20.67 -8.38 -23.31
C PHE A 133 19.34 -9.03 -22.89
N ALA A 134 18.58 -9.58 -23.85
CA ALA A 134 17.31 -10.24 -23.60
C ALA A 134 17.49 -11.49 -22.73
N PHE A 135 18.54 -12.29 -22.98
CA PHE A 135 18.88 -13.46 -22.17
C PHE A 135 19.22 -13.09 -20.72
N ILE A 136 20.07 -12.08 -20.51
CA ILE A 136 20.43 -11.61 -19.15
C ILE A 136 19.17 -11.10 -18.42
N THR A 137 18.34 -10.31 -19.11
CA THR A 137 17.11 -9.75 -18.54
C THR A 137 16.12 -10.85 -18.14
N ALA A 138 15.93 -11.87 -18.97
CA ALA A 138 15.10 -13.02 -18.63
C ALA A 138 15.66 -13.78 -17.41
N GLY A 139 16.98 -13.95 -17.31
CA GLY A 139 17.63 -14.51 -16.13
C GLY A 139 17.36 -13.70 -14.86
N LEU A 140 17.40 -12.37 -14.93
CA LEU A 140 17.07 -11.49 -13.81
C LEU A 140 15.61 -11.64 -13.34
N TRP A 141 14.67 -11.90 -14.24
CA TRP A 141 13.27 -12.15 -13.86
C TRP A 141 13.15 -13.42 -13.00
N GLN A 142 13.90 -14.47 -13.36
CA GLN A 142 13.92 -15.71 -12.59
C GLN A 142 14.61 -15.52 -11.23
N VAL A 143 15.72 -14.77 -11.18
CA VAL A 143 16.40 -14.41 -9.92
C VAL A 143 15.45 -13.64 -9.00
N PHE A 144 14.68 -12.69 -9.53
CA PHE A 144 13.67 -11.97 -8.75
C PHE A 144 12.62 -12.90 -8.16
N ALA A 145 12.08 -13.79 -8.98
CA ALA A 145 11.05 -14.74 -8.56
C ALA A 145 11.53 -15.61 -7.40
N VAL A 146 12.76 -16.14 -7.49
CA VAL A 146 13.38 -16.94 -6.41
C VAL A 146 13.64 -16.09 -5.17
N LEU A 147 14.14 -14.86 -5.35
CA LEU A 147 14.43 -13.95 -4.24
C LEU A 147 13.16 -13.60 -3.46
N VAL A 148 12.08 -13.22 -4.14
CA VAL A 148 10.82 -12.86 -3.46
C VAL A 148 10.18 -14.09 -2.82
N PHE A 149 10.25 -15.26 -3.45
CA PHE A 149 9.76 -16.50 -2.84
C PHE A 149 10.53 -16.85 -1.55
N ALA A 150 11.86 -16.76 -1.57
CA ALA A 150 12.69 -16.98 -0.38
C ALA A 150 12.38 -15.97 0.74
N ILE A 151 12.21 -14.69 0.39
CA ILE A 151 11.78 -13.64 1.34
C ILE A 151 10.40 -13.98 1.91
N SER A 152 9.46 -14.46 1.09
CA SER A 152 8.11 -14.81 1.50
C SER A 152 8.09 -15.98 2.49
N ILE A 153 8.89 -17.02 2.24
CA ILE A 153 9.07 -18.16 3.16
C ILE A 153 9.65 -17.68 4.48
N TYR A 154 10.79 -16.97 4.43
CA TYR A 154 11.46 -16.49 5.63
C TYR A 154 10.53 -15.63 6.49
N SER A 155 9.82 -14.69 5.88
CA SER A 155 8.93 -13.76 6.58
C SER A 155 7.71 -14.48 7.16
N SER A 156 7.21 -15.53 6.48
CA SER A 156 6.12 -16.37 6.98
C SER A 156 6.53 -17.21 8.18
N LEU A 157 7.76 -17.74 8.19
CA LEU A 157 8.33 -18.48 9.32
C LEU A 157 8.50 -17.58 10.56
N HIS A 158 8.75 -16.29 10.36
CA HIS A 158 8.84 -15.27 11.42
C HIS A 158 7.47 -14.70 11.83
N ARG A 159 6.37 -15.32 11.37
CA ARG A 159 4.98 -14.97 11.73
C ARG A 159 4.57 -13.53 11.38
N GLU A 160 5.18 -12.95 10.35
CA GLU A 160 4.74 -11.67 9.81
C GLU A 160 3.42 -11.86 9.05
N ARG A 161 2.30 -11.34 9.57
CA ARG A 161 0.96 -11.52 8.97
C ARG A 161 0.89 -11.22 7.45
N PRO A 162 1.49 -10.12 6.92
CA PRO A 162 1.44 -9.84 5.49
C PRO A 162 2.15 -10.90 4.63
N ALA A 163 3.15 -11.60 5.19
CA ALA A 163 3.94 -12.56 4.44
C ALA A 163 3.15 -13.79 3.98
N TYR A 164 2.07 -14.16 4.68
CA TYR A 164 1.24 -15.29 4.29
C TYR A 164 0.53 -15.05 2.94
N PHE A 165 0.02 -13.84 2.73
CA PHE A 165 -0.59 -13.45 1.46
C PHE A 165 0.45 -13.42 0.34
N LEU A 166 1.64 -12.88 0.62
CA LEU A 166 2.75 -12.83 -0.33
C LEU A 166 3.19 -14.26 -0.74
N LEU A 167 3.34 -15.17 0.22
CA LEU A 167 3.74 -16.55 -0.02
C LEU A 167 2.70 -17.30 -0.87
N LEU A 168 1.41 -17.16 -0.55
CA LEU A 168 0.33 -17.80 -1.28
C LEU A 168 0.26 -17.28 -2.73
N ALA A 169 0.33 -15.96 -2.90
CA ALA A 169 0.34 -15.30 -4.21
C ALA A 169 1.52 -15.76 -5.08
N TRP A 170 2.74 -15.73 -4.53
CA TRP A 170 3.94 -16.16 -5.23
C TRP A 170 3.97 -17.65 -5.55
N THR A 171 3.39 -18.50 -4.70
CA THR A 171 3.27 -19.93 -4.99
C THR A 171 2.39 -20.17 -6.21
N ALA A 172 1.22 -19.53 -6.27
CA ALA A 172 0.32 -19.62 -7.42
C ALA A 172 0.99 -19.09 -8.70
N PHE A 173 1.69 -17.96 -8.60
CA PHE A 173 2.46 -17.38 -9.71
C PHE A 173 3.55 -18.34 -10.21
N LEU A 174 4.39 -18.88 -9.32
CA LEU A 174 5.47 -19.81 -9.69
C LEU A 174 4.96 -21.09 -10.33
N ILE A 175 3.86 -21.68 -9.83
CA ILE A 175 3.22 -22.84 -10.46
C ILE A 175 2.80 -22.49 -11.89
N SER A 176 2.12 -21.36 -12.08
CA SER A 176 1.66 -20.92 -13.40
C SER A 176 2.80 -20.61 -14.38
N SER A 177 3.87 -19.99 -13.88
CA SER A 177 5.08 -19.70 -14.63
C SER A 177 5.79 -20.99 -15.04
N SER A 178 5.86 -21.98 -14.14
CA SER A 178 6.48 -23.28 -14.43
C SER A 178 5.74 -24.01 -15.55
N VAL A 179 4.41 -24.06 -15.48
CA VAL A 179 3.56 -24.65 -16.54
C VAL A 179 3.76 -23.94 -17.87
N THR A 180 3.91 -22.61 -17.84
CA THR A 180 4.13 -21.81 -19.05
C THR A 180 5.52 -22.09 -19.66
N THR A 181 6.56 -22.21 -18.83
CA THR A 181 7.92 -22.54 -19.28
C THR A 181 7.99 -23.95 -19.89
N THR A 182 7.39 -24.96 -19.26
CA THR A 182 7.37 -26.32 -19.81
C THR A 182 6.57 -26.44 -21.10
N ARG A 183 5.54 -25.59 -21.27
CA ARG A 183 4.83 -25.41 -22.54
C ARG A 183 5.76 -24.85 -23.62
N TYR A 184 6.51 -23.78 -23.33
CA TYR A 184 7.45 -23.20 -24.30
C TYR A 184 8.58 -24.16 -24.68
N MET A 185 8.98 -25.05 -23.78
CA MET A 185 9.95 -26.12 -24.05
C MET A 185 9.37 -27.31 -24.82
N GLY A 186 8.06 -27.34 -25.08
CA GLY A 186 7.37 -28.44 -25.78
C GLY A 186 7.17 -29.70 -24.93
N ILE A 187 7.40 -29.64 -23.61
CA ILE A 187 7.23 -30.78 -22.69
C ILE A 187 5.75 -31.02 -22.39
N THR A 188 5.01 -29.93 -22.16
CA THR A 188 3.58 -30.02 -21.83
C THR A 188 2.73 -29.80 -23.09
N PRO A 189 1.73 -30.65 -23.37
CA PRO A 189 0.83 -30.45 -24.50
C PRO A 189 0.14 -29.08 -24.48
N GLU A 190 -0.02 -28.49 -25.66
CA GLU A 190 -0.78 -27.24 -25.80
C GLU A 190 -2.27 -27.52 -25.53
N SER A 191 -2.79 -26.91 -24.47
CA SER A 191 -4.19 -26.94 -24.09
C SER A 191 -4.64 -25.51 -23.75
N THR A 192 -5.94 -25.28 -23.75
CA THR A 192 -6.52 -24.00 -23.32
C THR A 192 -5.99 -23.57 -21.95
N PHE A 193 -5.87 -24.52 -21.01
CA PHE A 193 -5.34 -24.24 -19.67
C PHE A 193 -3.87 -23.83 -19.69
N THR A 194 -3.01 -24.58 -20.37
CA THR A 194 -1.57 -24.28 -20.42
C THR A 194 -1.28 -22.99 -21.19
N HIS A 195 -2.15 -22.60 -22.13
CA HIS A 195 -2.07 -21.32 -22.83
C HIS A 195 -2.30 -20.12 -21.90
N TYR A 196 -3.36 -20.15 -21.08
CA TYR A 196 -3.71 -19.04 -20.18
C TYR A 196 -3.12 -19.15 -18.76
N ALA A 197 -2.35 -20.19 -18.47
CA ALA A 197 -1.79 -20.45 -17.14
C ALA A 197 -1.14 -19.20 -16.54
N PHE A 198 -0.25 -18.53 -17.28
CA PHE A 198 0.41 -17.29 -16.85
C PHE A 198 -0.57 -16.19 -16.42
N PHE A 199 -1.60 -15.92 -17.22
CA PHE A 199 -2.61 -14.88 -16.92
C PHE A 199 -3.44 -15.23 -15.69
N ILE A 200 -3.80 -16.51 -15.54
CA ILE A 200 -4.52 -17.00 -14.36
C ILE A 200 -3.65 -16.82 -13.12
N GLY A 201 -2.39 -17.22 -13.18
CA GLY A 201 -1.47 -17.10 -12.05
C GLY A 201 -1.13 -15.66 -11.68
N ALA A 202 -0.85 -14.80 -12.66
CA ALA A 202 -0.62 -13.37 -12.44
C ALA A 202 -1.88 -12.66 -11.91
N GLY A 203 -3.07 -12.99 -12.44
CA GLY A 203 -4.33 -12.46 -11.94
C GLY A 203 -4.62 -12.88 -10.50
N LEU A 204 -4.35 -14.14 -10.16
CA LEU A 204 -4.41 -14.64 -8.78
C LEU A 204 -3.40 -13.95 -7.88
N GLU A 205 -2.15 -13.78 -8.34
CA GLU A 205 -1.11 -13.07 -7.60
C GLU A 205 -1.55 -11.65 -7.26
N TYR A 206 -1.96 -10.86 -8.26
CA TYR A 206 -2.46 -9.52 -8.04
C TYR A 206 -3.64 -9.54 -7.06
N THR A 207 -4.64 -10.36 -7.30
CA THR A 207 -5.83 -10.41 -6.42
C THR A 207 -5.46 -10.74 -4.97
N LEU A 208 -4.63 -11.76 -4.74
CA LEU A 208 -4.22 -12.17 -3.39
C LEU A 208 -3.38 -11.10 -2.68
N LEU A 209 -2.49 -10.41 -3.40
CA LEU A 209 -1.73 -9.29 -2.84
C LEU A 209 -2.63 -8.10 -2.50
N SER A 210 -3.64 -7.82 -3.33
CA SER A 210 -4.64 -6.78 -3.05
C SER A 210 -5.49 -7.11 -1.83
N VAL A 211 -5.82 -8.40 -1.61
CA VAL A 211 -6.50 -8.84 -0.38
C VAL A 211 -5.60 -8.61 0.84
N GLY A 212 -4.31 -8.93 0.76
CA GLY A 212 -3.38 -8.65 1.86
C GLY A 212 -3.19 -7.16 2.15
N LEU A 213 -3.25 -6.30 1.12
CA LEU A 213 -3.28 -4.85 1.30
C LEU A 213 -4.59 -4.36 1.93
N ALA A 214 -5.72 -4.97 1.60
CA ALA A 214 -7.01 -4.65 2.22
C ALA A 214 -7.03 -5.02 3.72
N ASP A 215 -6.43 -6.17 4.09
CA ASP A 215 -6.24 -6.56 5.50
C ASP A 215 -5.38 -5.54 6.26
N ARG A 216 -4.27 -5.09 5.65
CA ARG A 216 -3.45 -4.00 6.19
C ARG A 216 -4.24 -2.71 6.36
N PHE A 217 -5.05 -2.32 5.38
CA PHE A 217 -5.89 -1.13 5.46
C PHE A 217 -6.88 -1.21 6.64
N ASN A 218 -7.55 -2.36 6.81
CA ASN A 218 -8.48 -2.57 7.91
C ASN A 218 -7.78 -2.51 9.27
N SER A 219 -6.58 -3.09 9.38
CA SER A 219 -5.77 -3.02 10.60
C SER A 219 -5.39 -1.59 10.94
N MET A 220 -4.88 -0.81 9.98
CA MET A 220 -4.55 0.61 10.18
C MET A 220 -5.78 1.46 10.54
N ARG A 221 -6.93 1.14 9.95
CA ARG A 221 -8.19 1.83 10.27
C ARG A 221 -8.61 1.55 11.70
N LYS A 222 -8.53 0.30 12.15
CA LYS A 222 -8.85 -0.10 13.52
C LYS A 222 -7.93 0.60 14.54
N GLU A 223 -6.62 0.58 14.31
CA GLU A 223 -5.65 1.30 15.16
C GLU A 223 -5.98 2.80 15.25
N ARG A 224 -6.38 3.42 14.13
CA ARG A 224 -6.76 4.83 14.11
C ARG A 224 -8.10 5.11 14.82
N GLU A 225 -9.05 4.18 14.75
CA GLU A 225 -10.33 4.29 15.47
C GLU A 225 -10.11 4.15 16.98
N GLU A 226 -9.28 3.20 17.41
CA GLU A 226 -8.89 3.01 18.81
C GLU A 226 -8.16 4.25 19.37
N ALA A 227 -7.14 4.75 18.66
CA ALA A 227 -6.41 5.95 19.08
C ALA A 227 -7.31 7.21 19.14
N LYS A 228 -8.32 7.30 18.27
CA LYS A 228 -9.31 8.40 18.33
C LYS A 228 -10.24 8.25 19.53
N ALA A 229 -10.63 7.03 19.89
CA ALA A 229 -11.48 6.78 21.04
C ALA A 229 -10.76 7.16 22.34
N GLU A 230 -9.49 6.75 22.48
CA GLU A 230 -8.64 7.12 23.62
C GLU A 230 -8.49 8.64 23.74
N LEU A 231 -8.22 9.34 22.64
CA LEU A 231 -8.14 10.81 22.64
C LEU A 231 -9.47 11.51 23.03
N LEU A 232 -10.61 10.91 22.71
CA LEU A 232 -11.92 11.45 23.09
C LEU A 232 -12.20 11.23 24.58
N GLU A 233 -11.85 10.05 25.11
CA GLU A 233 -11.96 9.73 26.53
C GLU A 233 -11.06 10.66 27.37
N ASP A 234 -9.80 10.82 26.99
CA ASP A 234 -8.86 11.75 27.64
C ASP A 234 -9.40 13.20 27.65
N ARG A 235 -10.02 13.61 26.54
CA ARG A 235 -10.64 14.94 26.42
C ARG A 235 -11.85 15.07 27.34
N GLU A 236 -12.66 14.04 27.47
CA GLU A 236 -13.84 14.05 28.36
C GLU A 236 -13.42 14.12 29.83
N ILE A 237 -12.43 13.33 30.24
CA ILE A 237 -11.84 13.37 31.59
C ILE A 237 -11.25 14.76 31.87
N ALA A 238 -10.53 15.35 30.92
CA ALA A 238 -9.97 16.69 31.08
C ALA A 238 -11.06 17.76 31.24
N LEU A 239 -12.15 17.67 30.48
CA LEU A 239 -13.30 18.57 30.61
C LEU A 239 -14.03 18.40 31.95
N GLU A 240 -14.19 17.17 32.42
CA GLU A 240 -14.80 16.91 33.73
C GLU A 240 -13.94 17.46 34.87
N ASN A 241 -12.62 17.26 34.80
CA ASN A 241 -11.67 17.84 35.75
C ASN A 241 -11.69 19.37 35.72
N GLN A 242 -11.78 19.97 34.53
CA GLN A 242 -11.92 21.43 34.40
C GLN A 242 -13.22 21.91 35.06
N LYS A 243 -14.36 21.25 34.81
CA LYS A 243 -15.63 21.58 35.47
C LYS A 243 -15.55 21.45 36.99
N LYS A 244 -14.94 20.37 37.51
CA LYS A 244 -14.73 20.16 38.95
C LYS A 244 -13.87 21.26 39.56
N LEU A 245 -12.79 21.67 38.88
CA LEU A 245 -11.94 22.79 39.30
C LEU A 245 -12.74 24.09 39.34
N THR A 246 -13.44 24.44 38.25
CA THR A 246 -14.27 25.64 38.18
C THR A 246 -15.33 25.66 39.28
N HIS A 247 -16.03 24.55 39.51
CA HIS A 247 -17.01 24.44 40.59
C HIS A 247 -16.37 24.58 41.98
N SER A 248 -15.18 24.00 42.19
CA SER A 248 -14.42 24.18 43.43
C SER A 248 -14.03 25.64 43.65
N TYR A 249 -13.54 26.34 42.62
CA TYR A 249 -13.21 27.77 42.68
C TYR A 249 -14.43 28.65 42.99
N ALA A 250 -15.59 28.36 42.39
CA ALA A 250 -16.83 29.09 42.68
C ALA A 250 -17.27 28.96 44.15
N ARG A 251 -16.91 27.87 44.84
CA ARG A 251 -17.19 27.73 46.28
C ARG A 251 -16.39 28.72 47.16
N PHE A 252 -15.24 29.20 46.68
CA PHE A 252 -14.39 30.14 47.42
C PHE A 252 -14.65 31.61 47.06
N VAL A 253 -15.40 31.88 45.98
CA VAL A 253 -15.77 33.23 45.55
C VAL A 253 -17.30 33.31 45.46
N PRO A 254 -17.99 33.80 46.50
CA PRO A 254 -19.44 33.95 46.48
C PRO A 254 -19.93 34.80 45.30
N GLU A 255 -21.08 34.45 44.70
CA GLU A 255 -21.63 35.22 43.57
C GLU A 255 -21.93 36.68 43.96
N GLU A 256 -22.21 36.97 45.22
CA GLU A 256 -22.43 38.35 45.68
C GLU A 256 -21.18 39.22 45.46
N PHE A 257 -19.97 38.67 45.57
CA PHE A 257 -18.73 39.43 45.30
C PHE A 257 -18.61 39.83 43.82
N LEU A 258 -19.03 38.95 42.91
CA LEU A 258 -19.02 39.23 41.46
C LEU A 258 -20.05 40.31 41.12
N HIS A 259 -21.25 40.23 41.69
CA HIS A 259 -22.28 41.26 41.54
C HIS A 259 -21.85 42.63 42.08
N LEU A 260 -21.12 42.66 43.21
CA LEU A 260 -20.56 43.89 43.76
C LEU A 260 -19.51 44.53 42.83
N LEU A 261 -18.78 43.71 42.08
CA LEU A 261 -17.80 44.13 41.06
C LEU A 261 -18.43 44.37 39.67
N HIS A 262 -19.75 44.19 39.53
CA HIS A 262 -20.46 44.26 38.25
C HIS A 262 -19.91 43.29 37.18
N LYS A 263 -19.57 42.06 37.60
CA LYS A 263 -19.08 40.99 36.73
C LYS A 263 -20.02 39.80 36.75
N ASP A 264 -20.17 39.14 35.60
CA ASP A 264 -21.00 37.95 35.47
C ASP A 264 -20.20 36.64 35.67
N SER A 265 -18.86 36.69 35.62
CA SER A 265 -17.98 35.53 35.82
C SER A 265 -16.69 35.86 36.58
N VAL A 266 -16.19 34.88 37.33
CA VAL A 266 -14.84 34.91 37.95
C VAL A 266 -13.75 35.06 36.88
N LEU A 267 -14.00 34.61 35.65
CA LEU A 267 -13.05 34.73 34.53
C LEU A 267 -12.85 36.18 34.05
N ASP A 268 -13.78 37.09 34.38
CA ASP A 268 -13.74 38.49 33.95
C ASP A 268 -13.04 39.41 34.98
N LEU A 269 -12.54 38.82 36.06
CA LEU A 269 -11.83 39.53 37.13
C LEU A 269 -10.38 39.83 36.71
N GLN A 270 -9.95 41.07 36.93
CA GLN A 270 -8.54 41.47 36.77
C GLN A 270 -7.91 41.83 38.11
N LEU A 271 -6.61 41.54 38.23
CA LEU A 271 -5.82 41.91 39.42
C LEU A 271 -5.85 43.43 39.63
N GLY A 272 -6.29 43.85 40.81
CA GLY A 272 -6.41 45.25 41.19
C GLY A 272 -7.81 45.85 41.04
N GLU A 273 -8.78 45.09 40.50
CA GLU A 273 -10.20 45.51 40.52
C GLU A 273 -10.73 45.50 41.96
N ALA A 274 -11.32 46.61 42.37
CA ALA A 274 -11.93 46.79 43.68
C ALA A 274 -13.14 47.72 43.58
N VAL A 275 -14.08 47.54 44.50
CA VAL A 275 -15.24 48.44 44.66
C VAL A 275 -15.30 48.85 46.13
N GLU A 276 -15.50 50.14 46.36
CA GLU A 276 -15.68 50.69 47.70
C GLU A 276 -17.18 50.72 48.04
N ARG A 277 -17.57 50.06 49.13
CA ARG A 277 -18.94 50.11 49.67
C ARG A 277 -18.91 50.13 51.19
N GLU A 278 -19.89 50.82 51.76
CA GLU A 278 -20.15 50.80 53.19
C GLU A 278 -20.91 49.50 53.53
N LEU A 279 -20.32 48.66 54.40
CA LEU A 279 -20.83 47.33 54.75
C LEU A 279 -20.81 47.17 56.27
N THR A 280 -21.86 46.57 56.83
CA THR A 280 -21.89 46.17 58.23
C THR A 280 -21.35 44.76 58.38
N ILE A 281 -20.29 44.58 59.17
CA ILE A 281 -19.65 43.29 59.41
C ILE A 281 -19.96 42.84 60.85
N LEU A 282 -20.50 41.63 60.99
CA LEU A 282 -20.70 41.00 62.29
C LEU A 282 -19.51 40.09 62.60
N PHE A 283 -18.87 40.30 63.75
CA PHE A 283 -17.87 39.40 64.29
C PHE A 283 -18.48 38.58 65.42
N ALA A 284 -18.36 37.25 65.33
CA ALA A 284 -18.76 36.34 66.39
C ALA A 284 -17.55 35.47 66.77
N ASP A 285 -17.24 35.42 68.06
CA ASP A 285 -16.13 34.63 68.61
C ASP A 285 -16.70 33.62 69.61
N ILE A 286 -16.23 32.37 69.52
CA ILE A 286 -16.65 31.30 70.43
C ILE A 286 -15.54 31.14 71.46
N ARG A 287 -15.83 31.52 72.71
CA ARG A 287 -14.93 31.25 73.83
C ARG A 287 -14.89 29.76 74.14
N SER A 288 -13.70 29.18 74.15
CA SER A 288 -13.41 27.81 74.64
C SER A 288 -13.48 27.72 76.15
#